data_AF-A0A1I6FHI9-F1
#
_entry.id   AF-A0A1I6FHI9-F1
#
_cell.length_a   1.000
_cell.length_b   1.000
_cell.length_c   1.000
_cell.angle_alpha   90.00
_cell.angle_beta   90.00
_cell.angle_gamma   90.00
#
_symmetry.space_group_name_H-M   'P 1'
#
loop_
_entity.id
_entity.type
_entity.pdbx_description
1 polymer ?
#
loop_
_entity_poly.entity_id
_entity_poly.type
_entity_poly.pdbx_seq_one_letter_code
_entity_poly.pdbx_strand_id
1 'polypeptide(L)'
;MITAWGCAVRLPVVLMLLLLTGCVPESKTSRELEGLGEQIVDHWEARQEVADADYEYSQGLAPDDYHLRLEVTLKAEAVTDQVVDEIVEIGERDCWLGPWDTYYPTYVVRRTDGTEIRSGTFHLRPEMEQKWGPRTPQVIPTSR
;
A
#
# COMPACT_ATOMS: atom_id res chain seq x y z
N MET A 1 11.64 61.89 -7.05
CA MET A 1 10.69 61.55 -5.96
C MET A 1 9.51 60.83 -6.60
N ILE A 2 9.32 59.56 -6.27
CA ILE A 2 8.30 58.68 -6.87
C ILE A 2 7.10 58.66 -5.92
N THR A 3 5.92 59.03 -6.42
CA THR A 3 4.64 58.80 -5.74
C THR A 3 3.86 57.73 -6.48
N ALA A 4 3.38 56.76 -5.70
CA ALA A 4 2.61 55.59 -6.09
C ALA A 4 1.15 55.93 -6.51
N TRP A 5 0.31 54.88 -6.57
CA TRP A 5 -1.15 54.77 -6.84
C TRP A 5 -1.39 54.28 -8.28
N GLY A 6 -1.85 53.06 -8.60
CA GLY A 6 -2.58 52.04 -7.84
C GLY A 6 -4.03 51.95 -8.35
N CYS A 7 -4.37 50.92 -9.12
CA CYS A 7 -5.73 50.38 -9.37
C CYS A 7 -5.59 49.12 -10.25
N ALA A 8 -5.64 47.90 -9.73
CA ALA A 8 -6.77 47.15 -9.17
C ALA A 8 -7.66 46.48 -10.22
N VAL A 9 -8.19 45.31 -9.82
CA VAL A 9 -9.26 44.52 -10.43
C VAL A 9 -8.82 43.43 -11.42
N ARG A 10 -8.48 42.25 -10.87
CA ARG A 10 -9.07 40.94 -11.24
C ARG A 10 -8.38 39.83 -10.44
N LEU A 11 -8.73 39.70 -9.16
CA LEU A 11 -8.13 38.68 -8.29
C LEU A 11 -9.04 38.07 -7.21
N PRO A 12 -10.38 37.98 -7.31
CA PRO A 12 -11.14 37.26 -6.29
C PRO A 12 -11.34 35.77 -6.60
N VAL A 13 -11.24 35.32 -7.87
CA VAL A 13 -11.66 33.95 -8.25
C VAL A 13 -10.54 32.91 -8.08
N VAL A 14 -9.28 33.27 -8.36
CA VAL A 14 -8.14 32.33 -8.27
C VAL A 14 -7.80 31.97 -6.82
N LEU A 15 -8.07 32.87 -5.86
CA LEU A 15 -7.75 32.65 -4.45
C LEU A 15 -8.71 31.66 -3.76
N MET A 16 -9.95 31.49 -4.27
CA MET A 16 -10.92 30.54 -3.71
C MET A 16 -10.66 29.09 -4.14
N LEU A 17 -10.07 28.87 -5.33
CA LEU A 17 -9.74 27.52 -5.82
C LEU A 17 -8.52 26.90 -5.11
N LEU A 18 -7.63 27.74 -4.55
CA LEU A 18 -6.44 27.29 -3.80
C LEU A 18 -6.73 26.83 -2.37
N LEU A 19 -7.96 27.02 -1.87
CA LEU A 19 -8.38 26.54 -0.54
C LEU A 19 -9.09 25.17 -0.59
N LEU A 20 -9.34 24.62 -1.78
CA LEU A 20 -10.00 23.32 -1.97
C LEU A 20 -9.04 22.14 -2.13
N THR A 21 -7.72 22.36 -2.21
CA THR A 21 -6.75 21.31 -1.90
C THR A 21 -6.62 21.21 -0.39
N GLY A 22 -7.72 20.81 0.26
CA GLY A 22 -7.68 20.35 1.63
C GLY A 22 -6.65 19.22 1.67
N CYS A 23 -5.51 19.49 2.31
CA CYS A 23 -4.62 18.45 2.78
C CYS A 23 -5.47 17.62 3.75
N VAL A 24 -6.10 16.56 3.23
CA VAL A 24 -6.77 15.59 4.08
C VAL A 24 -5.67 15.04 4.97
N PRO A 25 -5.79 15.14 6.31
CA PRO A 25 -4.80 14.54 7.18
C PRO A 25 -4.82 13.04 6.92
N GLU A 26 -3.79 12.56 6.25
CA GLU A 26 -3.50 11.15 6.04
C GLU A 26 -3.53 10.46 7.41
N SER A 27 -4.32 9.39 7.54
CA SER A 27 -4.44 8.70 8.81
C SER A 27 -3.14 7.94 9.10
N LYS A 28 -2.84 7.68 10.38
CA LYS A 28 -1.67 6.87 10.74
C LYS A 28 -1.72 5.49 10.06
N THR A 29 -2.92 4.91 10.00
CA THR A 29 -3.18 3.62 9.36
C THR A 29 -2.90 3.65 7.86
N SER A 30 -3.32 4.70 7.13
CA SER A 30 -3.03 4.78 5.70
C SER A 30 -1.53 4.86 5.42
N ARG A 31 -0.78 5.64 6.20
CA ARG A 31 0.68 5.71 6.07
C ARG A 31 1.37 4.37 6.37
N GLU A 32 0.90 3.67 7.39
CA GLU A 32 1.44 2.35 7.75
C GLU A 32 1.16 1.31 6.66
N LEU A 33 -0.01 1.37 6.01
CA LEU A 33 -0.36 0.48 4.89
C LEU A 33 0.37 0.85 3.59
N GLU A 34 0.57 2.14 3.32
CA GLU A 34 1.41 2.60 2.21
C GLU A 34 2.84 2.06 2.37
N GLY A 35 3.46 2.27 3.55
CA GLY A 35 4.81 1.76 3.81
C GLY A 35 4.90 0.23 3.78
N LEU A 36 3.85 -0.49 4.19
CA LEU A 36 3.79 -1.95 4.03
C LEU A 36 3.74 -2.35 2.55
N GLY A 37 2.92 -1.68 1.75
CA GLY A 37 2.81 -1.92 0.31
C GLY A 37 4.16 -1.73 -0.40
N GLU A 38 4.82 -0.60 -0.15
CA GLU A 38 6.16 -0.30 -0.67
C GLU A 38 7.17 -1.39 -0.29
N GLN A 39 7.19 -1.80 0.98
CA GLN A 39 8.11 -2.84 1.45
C GLN A 39 7.90 -4.18 0.73
N ILE A 40 6.65 -4.58 0.52
CA ILE A 40 6.33 -5.84 -0.17
C ILE A 40 6.75 -5.77 -1.64
N VAL A 41 6.46 -4.65 -2.31
CA VAL A 41 6.90 -4.42 -3.69
C VAL A 41 8.42 -4.49 -3.78
N ASP A 42 9.15 -3.80 -2.91
CA ASP A 42 10.62 -3.85 -2.87
C ASP A 42 11.16 -5.28 -2.71
N HIS A 43 10.55 -6.07 -1.82
CA HIS A 43 10.95 -7.47 -1.62
C HIS A 43 10.64 -8.35 -2.83
N TRP A 44 9.55 -8.11 -3.55
CA TRP A 44 9.23 -8.82 -4.78
C TRP A 44 10.14 -8.39 -5.94
N GLU A 45 10.37 -7.10 -6.15
CA GLU A 45 11.25 -6.60 -7.21
C GLU A 45 12.71 -7.02 -7.03
N ALA A 46 13.15 -7.29 -5.80
CA ALA A 46 14.46 -7.87 -5.54
C ALA A 46 14.61 -9.31 -6.11
N ARG A 47 13.52 -9.98 -6.49
CA ARG A 47 13.51 -11.31 -7.09
C ARG A 47 13.76 -11.21 -8.60
N GLN A 48 14.70 -12.01 -9.09
CA GLN A 48 14.99 -12.07 -10.54
C GLN A 48 13.81 -12.57 -11.39
N GLU A 49 12.86 -13.30 -10.78
CA GLU A 49 11.69 -13.87 -11.45
C GLU A 49 10.59 -12.82 -11.71
N VAL A 50 10.61 -11.71 -10.97
CA VAL A 50 9.62 -10.64 -11.05
C VAL A 50 9.99 -9.69 -12.19
N ALA A 51 8.99 -9.31 -12.97
CA ALA A 51 9.08 -8.34 -14.04
C ALA A 51 8.60 -6.96 -13.59
N ASP A 52 7.60 -6.91 -12.73
CA ASP A 52 6.96 -5.71 -12.22
C ASP A 52 6.14 -6.06 -10.95
N ALA A 53 6.00 -5.12 -10.03
CA ALA A 53 5.14 -5.27 -8.86
C ALA A 53 4.54 -3.92 -8.46
N ASP A 54 3.31 -3.96 -7.96
CA ASP A 54 2.58 -2.76 -7.57
C ASP A 54 1.64 -3.04 -6.39
N TYR A 55 1.17 -1.98 -5.75
CA TYR A 55 0.17 -2.06 -4.69
C TYR A 55 -0.84 -0.93 -4.80
N GLU A 56 -2.07 -1.23 -4.40
CA GLU A 56 -3.15 -0.26 -4.30
C GLU A 56 -3.72 -0.31 -2.88
N TYR A 57 -3.73 0.84 -2.23
CA TYR A 57 -4.45 1.04 -0.98
C TYR A 57 -5.78 1.74 -1.27
N SER A 58 -6.86 1.21 -0.69
CA SER A 58 -8.17 1.85 -0.75
C SER A 58 -8.90 1.77 0.58
N GLN A 59 -9.66 2.82 0.88
CA GLN A 59 -10.58 2.86 2.02
C GLN A 59 -11.98 2.44 1.56
N GLY A 60 -12.55 1.45 2.23
CA GLY A 60 -13.91 0.98 2.04
C GLY A 60 -14.97 1.97 2.52
N LEU A 61 -16.23 1.55 2.43
CA LEU A 61 -17.38 2.40 2.76
C LEU A 61 -17.55 2.60 4.28
N ALA A 62 -17.07 1.65 5.08
CA ALA A 62 -17.12 1.73 6.53
C ALA A 62 -15.86 2.42 7.08
N PRO A 63 -15.99 3.24 8.14
CA PRO A 63 -14.81 3.62 8.92
C PRO A 63 -14.12 2.35 9.40
N ASP A 64 -12.81 2.27 9.20
CA ASP A 64 -11.95 1.13 9.55
C ASP A 64 -12.00 -0.08 8.59
N ASP A 65 -12.62 0.08 7.41
CA ASP A 65 -12.51 -0.90 6.32
C ASP A 65 -11.39 -0.48 5.37
N TYR A 66 -10.23 -1.11 5.48
CA TYR A 66 -9.06 -0.80 4.66
C TYR A 66 -8.69 -2.00 3.78
N HIS A 67 -8.38 -1.75 2.51
CA HIS A 67 -8.01 -2.78 1.55
C HIS A 67 -6.61 -2.51 1.03
N LEU A 68 -5.74 -3.52 1.10
CA LEU A 68 -4.43 -3.50 0.47
C LEU A 68 -4.44 -4.55 -0.64
N ARG A 69 -4.42 -4.11 -1.89
CA ARG A 69 -4.36 -4.98 -3.06
C ARG A 69 -2.94 -4.99 -3.58
N LEU A 70 -2.31 -6.15 -3.56
CA LEU A 70 -0.96 -6.35 -4.03
C LEU A 70 -0.98 -7.06 -5.38
N GLU A 71 -0.13 -6.62 -6.30
CA GLU A 71 -0.04 -7.19 -7.63
C GLU A 71 1.40 -7.44 -8.00
N VAL A 72 1.68 -8.60 -8.58
CA VAL A 72 3.01 -8.98 -9.02
C VAL A 72 2.94 -9.66 -10.38
N THR A 73 3.78 -9.21 -11.29
CA THR A 73 3.91 -9.76 -12.63
C THR A 73 5.22 -10.54 -12.72
N LEU A 74 5.13 -11.83 -13.00
CA LEU A 74 6.25 -12.74 -13.19
C LEU A 74 6.64 -12.85 -14.66
N LYS A 75 7.94 -12.95 -14.92
CA LYS A 75 8.50 -13.27 -16.25
C LYS A 75 7.95 -14.62 -16.71
N ALA A 76 7.55 -14.71 -17.98
CA ALA A 76 6.90 -15.90 -18.53
C ALA A 76 7.71 -17.20 -18.34
N GLU A 77 9.03 -17.12 -18.46
CA GLU A 77 9.97 -18.23 -18.31
C GLU A 77 10.21 -18.66 -16.85
N ALA A 78 9.84 -17.82 -15.88
CA ALA A 78 10.06 -18.08 -14.46
C ALA A 78 8.82 -18.64 -13.74
N VAL A 79 7.66 -18.68 -14.40
CA VAL A 79 6.40 -19.14 -13.80
C VAL A 79 6.46 -20.63 -13.50
N THR A 80 6.55 -20.96 -12.22
CA THR A 80 6.43 -22.31 -11.67
C THR A 80 5.64 -22.25 -10.36
N ASP A 81 5.04 -23.36 -9.95
CA ASP A 81 4.29 -23.41 -8.68
C ASP A 81 5.17 -22.99 -7.49
N GLN A 82 6.44 -23.42 -7.47
CA GLN A 82 7.39 -23.04 -6.44
C GLN A 82 7.63 -21.53 -6.40
N VAL A 83 7.89 -20.89 -7.55
CA VAL A 83 8.10 -19.44 -7.60
C VAL A 83 6.86 -18.69 -7.15
N VAL A 84 5.66 -19.13 -7.57
CA VAL A 84 4.40 -18.53 -7.14
C VAL A 84 4.22 -18.68 -5.63
N ASP A 85 4.50 -19.85 -5.06
CA ASP A 85 4.40 -20.10 -3.63
C ASP A 85 5.37 -19.21 -2.82
N GLU A 86 6.61 -19.07 -3.27
CA GLU A 86 7.61 -18.20 -2.62
C GLU A 86 7.19 -16.71 -2.65
N ILE A 87 6.64 -16.23 -3.77
CA ILE A 87 6.14 -14.86 -3.91
C ILE A 87 4.95 -14.61 -2.97
N VAL A 88 3.99 -15.54 -2.94
CA VAL A 88 2.85 -15.49 -2.03
C VAL A 88 3.31 -15.54 -0.57
N GLU A 89 4.32 -16.35 -0.25
CA GLU A 89 4.88 -16.46 1.10
C GLU A 89 5.55 -15.16 1.56
N ILE A 90 6.27 -14.45 0.68
CA ILE A 90 6.86 -13.14 0.99
C ILE A 90 5.75 -12.16 1.37
N GLY A 91 4.72 -12.02 0.53
CA GLY A 91 3.62 -11.09 0.79
C GLY A 91 2.85 -11.45 2.07
N GLU A 92 2.59 -12.74 2.30
CA GLU A 92 1.90 -13.21 3.51
C GLU A 92 2.72 -12.94 4.78
N ARG A 93 4.03 -13.20 4.75
CA ARG A 93 4.95 -12.93 5.86
C ARG A 93 5.00 -11.44 6.19
N ASP A 94 5.14 -10.60 5.18
CA ASP A 94 5.31 -9.17 5.40
C ASP A 94 4.00 -8.54 5.88
N CYS A 95 2.85 -8.96 5.33
CA CYS A 95 1.54 -8.60 5.87
C CYS A 95 1.36 -9.05 7.34
N TRP A 96 1.86 -10.23 7.70
CA TRP A 96 1.83 -10.70 9.09
C TRP A 96 2.65 -9.81 10.03
N LEU A 97 3.84 -9.39 9.59
CA LEU A 97 4.76 -8.57 10.38
C LEU A 97 4.40 -7.07 10.38
N GLY A 98 3.54 -6.65 9.45
CA GLY A 98 3.02 -5.30 9.27
C GLY A 98 2.02 -4.83 10.34
N PRO A 99 1.32 -3.70 10.11
CA PRO A 99 0.41 -3.09 11.07
C PRO A 99 -0.73 -4.03 11.49
N TRP A 100 -1.16 -3.88 12.75
CA TRP A 100 -2.17 -4.72 13.41
C TRP A 100 -3.62 -4.41 13.03
N ASP A 101 -3.86 -3.32 12.30
CA ASP A 101 -5.21 -2.82 12.04
C ASP A 101 -6.03 -3.79 11.20
N THR A 102 -7.34 -3.60 11.23
CA THR A 102 -8.30 -4.30 10.37
C THR A 102 -8.09 -3.84 8.94
N TYR A 103 -7.25 -4.56 8.19
CA TYR A 103 -7.18 -4.42 6.74
C TYR A 103 -7.34 -5.79 6.08
N TYR A 104 -7.76 -5.74 4.83
CA TYR A 104 -8.01 -6.91 3.99
C TYR A 104 -6.96 -6.97 2.89
N PRO A 105 -5.85 -7.69 3.11
CA PRO A 105 -4.82 -7.85 2.10
C PRO A 105 -5.21 -8.90 1.06
N THR A 106 -5.20 -8.49 -0.20
CA THR A 106 -5.42 -9.37 -1.36
C THR A 106 -4.19 -9.36 -2.26
N TYR A 107 -4.00 -10.43 -3.02
CA TYR A 107 -2.91 -10.53 -3.97
C TYR A 107 -3.39 -11.04 -5.32
N VAL A 108 -2.69 -10.62 -6.38
CA VAL A 108 -2.80 -11.19 -7.72
C VAL A 108 -1.39 -11.43 -8.28
N VAL A 109 -1.14 -12.66 -8.71
CA VAL A 109 0.05 -13.06 -9.44
C VAL A 109 -0.30 -13.19 -10.91
N ARG A 110 0.35 -12.40 -11.75
CA ARG A 110 0.20 -12.42 -13.21
C ARG A 110 1.46 -12.88 -13.89
N ARG A 111 1.32 -13.34 -15.12
CA ARG A 111 2.42 -13.50 -16.06
C ARG A 111 2.52 -12.24 -16.92
N THR A 112 3.71 -11.95 -17.46
CA THR A 112 3.97 -10.81 -18.35
C THR A 112 3.05 -10.70 -19.59
N ASP A 113 2.33 -11.75 -19.96
CA ASP A 113 1.33 -11.70 -21.04
C ASP A 113 -0.08 -11.28 -20.56
N GLY A 114 -0.21 -10.91 -19.29
CA GLY A 114 -1.47 -10.52 -18.65
C GLY A 114 -2.29 -11.68 -18.09
N THR A 115 -1.84 -12.93 -18.25
CA THR A 115 -2.55 -14.09 -17.70
C THR A 115 -2.48 -14.09 -16.18
N GLU A 116 -3.64 -14.11 -15.51
CA GLU A 116 -3.69 -14.35 -14.07
C GLU A 116 -3.33 -15.81 -13.76
N ILE A 117 -2.31 -15.99 -12.93
CA ILE A 117 -1.81 -17.30 -12.51
C ILE A 117 -2.47 -17.72 -11.20
N ARG A 118 -2.57 -16.79 -10.24
CA ARG A 118 -3.16 -17.03 -8.93
C ARG A 118 -3.64 -15.72 -8.32
N SER A 119 -4.74 -15.75 -7.59
CA SER A 119 -5.20 -14.64 -6.76
C SER A 119 -5.79 -15.14 -5.46
N GLY A 120 -5.84 -14.29 -4.45
CA GLY A 120 -6.41 -14.66 -3.16
C GLY A 120 -6.33 -13.56 -2.10
N THR A 121 -6.67 -13.95 -0.88
CA THR A 121 -6.56 -13.11 0.32
C THR A 121 -5.49 -13.72 1.22
N PHE A 122 -4.63 -12.88 1.80
CA PHE A 122 -3.72 -13.35 2.85
C PHE A 122 -4.52 -13.55 4.14
N HIS A 123 -4.71 -14.82 4.52
CA HIS A 123 -5.44 -15.17 5.74
C HIS A 123 -4.48 -15.15 6.93
N LEU A 124 -4.30 -13.96 7.51
CA LEU A 124 -3.35 -13.70 8.60
C LEU A 124 -3.78 -14.35 9.93
N ARG A 125 -3.53 -15.66 10.07
CA ARG A 125 -3.97 -16.48 11.21
C ARG A 125 -2.97 -16.43 12.37
N PRO A 126 -3.41 -16.60 13.64
CA PRO A 126 -2.52 -16.66 14.80
C PRO A 126 -1.42 -17.72 14.71
N GLU A 127 -1.66 -18.82 13.99
CA GLU A 127 -0.68 -19.90 13.78
C GLU A 127 0.63 -19.43 13.11
N MET A 128 0.58 -18.31 12.36
CA MET A 128 1.76 -17.70 11.74
C MET A 128 2.80 -17.22 12.75
N GLU A 129 2.38 -16.95 13.99
CA GLU A 129 3.29 -16.61 15.08
C GLU A 129 4.35 -17.70 15.31
N GLN A 130 3.98 -18.97 15.12
CA GLN A 130 4.91 -20.09 15.25
C GLN A 130 5.92 -20.13 14.09
N LYS A 131 5.54 -19.61 12.92
CA LYS A 131 6.35 -19.65 11.69
C LYS A 131 7.28 -18.45 11.59
N TRP A 132 6.79 -17.24 11.88
CA TRP A 132 7.49 -15.98 11.63
C TRP A 132 7.72 -15.13 12.88
N GLY A 133 7.30 -15.63 14.05
CA GLY A 133 7.43 -14.93 15.31
C GLY A 133 6.25 -13.99 15.60
N PRO A 134 6.28 -13.35 16.78
CA PRO A 134 5.21 -12.46 17.21
C PRO A 134 5.11 -11.29 16.25
N ARG A 135 3.87 -10.85 16.00
CA ARG A 135 3.65 -9.59 15.28
C ARG A 135 4.34 -8.45 16.02
N THR A 136 4.89 -7.50 15.29
CA THR A 136 5.47 -6.29 15.85
C THR A 136 4.39 -5.55 16.66
N PRO A 137 4.52 -5.38 17.99
CA PRO A 137 3.54 -4.64 18.76
C PRO A 137 3.52 -3.19 18.29
N GLN A 138 2.33 -2.60 18.08
CA GLN A 138 2.27 -1.15 17.94
C GLN A 138 2.76 -0.54 19.26
N VAL A 139 3.82 0.27 19.20
CA VAL A 139 4.10 1.21 20.29
C VAL A 139 2.98 2.24 20.23
N ILE A 140 1.89 2.01 20.97
CA ILE A 140 0.85 3.02 21.17
C ILE A 140 1.51 4.10 22.02
N PRO A 141 1.78 5.31 21.49
CA PRO A 141 2.24 6.39 22.35
C PRO A 141 1.12 6.69 23.33
N THR A 142 1.32 6.33 24.59
CA THR A 142 0.45 6.78 25.68
C THR A 142 0.64 8.29 25.75
N SER A 143 -0.33 9.05 25.23
CA SER A 143 -0.38 10.49 25.44
C SER A 143 -0.42 10.71 26.96
N ARG A 144 0.66 11.25 27.51
CA ARG A 144 0.67 11.82 28.86
C ARG A 144 0.17 13.26 28.82
#